data_AF-A0A2G9T7X4-F1
#
_entry.id   AF-A0A2G9T7X4-F1
#
_cell.length_a   1.000
_cell.length_b   1.000
_cell.length_c   1.000
_cell.angle_alpha   90.00
_cell.angle_beta   90.00
_cell.angle_gamma   90.00
#
_symmetry.space_group_name_H-M   'P 1'
#
loop_
_entity.id
_entity.type
_entity.pdbx_description
1 polymer ?
#
loop_
_entity_poly.entity_id
_entity_poly.type
_entity_poly.pdbx_seq_one_letter_code
_entity_poly.pdbx_strand_id
1 'polypeptide(L)'
;MHYGASSASHNNKPTMVANDTRYQESMGSQILSFIDKSMINDHYNCKAKCPKASSAKCQNGGFPHPRKCSECICPSGYGGALCDQRPTGCGQTLKAKESKQFLIDKLGFPSGVRDEFMFCNHWIEAPEGKKIEIKINSISHGYAHDGCILGGVEIKTSEDQTRTGYRFCSQNDRNTVLVSASNRVPIITFNRSGQQQIILEYKIV
;
A
#
# COMPACT_ATOMS: atom_id res chain seq x y z
N MET A 1 -10.02 -9.33 6.13
CA MET A 1 -10.95 -8.24 5.75
C MET A 1 -11.54 -7.63 7.00
N HIS A 2 -11.47 -6.31 7.15
CA HIS A 2 -12.02 -5.59 8.29
C HIS A 2 -13.21 -4.74 7.84
N TYR A 3 -14.25 -4.62 8.65
CA TYR A 3 -15.39 -3.71 8.41
C TYR A 3 -14.92 -2.26 8.28
N GLY A 4 -15.66 -1.45 7.53
CA GLY A 4 -15.42 0.00 7.43
C GLY A 4 -15.73 0.73 8.73
N ALA A 5 -15.08 1.87 8.94
CA ALA A 5 -15.21 2.72 10.13
C ALA A 5 -16.65 3.03 10.56
N SER A 6 -17.54 3.24 9.59
CA SER A 6 -18.95 3.62 9.78
C SER A 6 -19.92 2.44 9.68
N SER A 7 -19.41 1.20 9.64
CA SER A 7 -20.25 0.01 9.52
C SER A 7 -21.25 -0.09 10.66
N ALA A 8 -22.51 -0.37 10.33
CA ALA A 8 -23.64 -0.42 11.27
C ALA A 8 -23.91 0.91 12.02
N SER A 9 -23.44 2.05 11.49
CA SER A 9 -23.76 3.37 12.05
C SER A 9 -25.19 3.80 11.71
N HIS A 10 -25.91 4.37 12.68
CA HIS A 10 -27.23 4.98 12.48
C HIS A 10 -27.17 6.48 12.16
N ASN A 11 -26.03 7.13 12.42
CA ASN A 11 -25.86 8.59 12.31
C ASN A 11 -24.65 8.99 11.46
N ASN A 12 -24.12 8.05 10.66
CA ASN A 12 -22.93 8.20 9.81
C ASN A 12 -21.64 8.57 10.57
N LYS A 13 -21.62 8.47 11.91
CA LYS A 13 -20.39 8.62 12.69
C LYS A 13 -19.64 7.29 12.74
N PRO A 14 -18.30 7.31 12.91
CA PRO A 14 -17.52 6.09 13.08
C PRO A 14 -18.01 5.27 14.28
N THR A 15 -18.29 3.99 14.06
CA THR A 15 -18.54 2.98 15.10
C THR A 15 -17.26 2.28 15.54
N MET A 16 -16.20 2.36 14.72
CA MET A 16 -14.85 1.92 15.04
C MET A 16 -13.85 3.02 14.71
N VAL A 17 -12.93 3.26 15.64
CA VAL A 17 -11.85 4.25 15.47
C VAL A 17 -10.52 3.51 15.50
N ALA A 18 -9.69 3.75 14.51
CA ALA A 18 -8.35 3.18 14.46
C ALA A 18 -7.49 3.76 15.58
N ASN A 19 -6.71 2.91 16.26
CA ASN A 19 -5.80 3.34 17.33
C ASN A 19 -4.80 4.40 16.82
N ASP A 20 -4.29 4.22 15.61
CA ASP A 20 -3.66 5.29 14.85
C ASP A 20 -4.66 5.77 13.81
N THR A 21 -5.15 7.00 14.00
CA THR A 21 -6.22 7.60 13.21
C THR A 21 -5.88 7.75 11.73
N ARG A 22 -4.61 7.66 11.34
CA ARG A 22 -4.20 7.65 9.92
C ARG A 22 -4.60 6.37 9.19
N TYR A 23 -4.93 5.30 9.92
CA TYR A 23 -5.48 4.07 9.35
C TYR A 23 -7.01 4.09 9.21
N GLN A 24 -7.68 5.19 9.57
CA GLN A 24 -9.14 5.24 9.60
C GLN A 24 -9.76 4.86 8.25
N GLU A 25 -9.25 5.43 7.16
CA GLU A 25 -9.70 5.17 5.79
C GLU A 25 -9.13 3.86 5.19
N SER A 26 -8.22 3.17 5.89
CA SER A 26 -7.74 1.84 5.47
C SER A 26 -8.74 0.74 5.81
N MET A 27 -9.62 0.95 6.80
CA MET A 27 -10.65 -0.03 7.23
C MET A 27 -11.81 -0.08 6.24
N GLY A 28 -12.34 -1.28 5.94
CA GLY A 28 -13.45 -1.45 4.99
C GLY A 28 -13.02 -1.63 3.54
N SER A 29 -11.72 -1.70 3.27
CA SER A 29 -11.24 -1.80 1.90
C SER A 29 -11.53 -3.15 1.24
N GLN A 30 -11.80 -3.10 -0.06
CA GLN A 30 -12.01 -4.27 -0.92
C GLN A 30 -10.71 -4.84 -1.50
N ILE A 31 -9.57 -4.20 -1.24
CA ILE A 31 -8.26 -4.72 -1.63
C ILE A 31 -7.78 -5.72 -0.58
N LEU A 32 -7.58 -6.98 -0.99
CA LEU A 32 -7.10 -8.05 -0.12
C LEU A 32 -5.73 -7.68 0.49
N SER A 33 -5.63 -7.74 1.82
CA SER A 33 -4.37 -7.47 2.50
C SER A 33 -3.42 -8.67 2.41
N PHE A 34 -2.11 -8.40 2.45
CA PHE A 34 -1.12 -9.48 2.52
C PHE A 34 -1.27 -10.32 3.80
N ILE A 35 -1.62 -9.70 4.92
CA ILE A 35 -1.84 -10.40 6.19
C ILE A 35 -3.01 -11.38 6.08
N ASP A 36 -4.13 -11.00 5.44
CA ASP A 36 -5.24 -11.92 5.19
C ASP A 36 -4.76 -13.14 4.37
N LYS A 37 -4.00 -12.90 3.30
CA LYS A 37 -3.43 -13.97 2.47
C LYS A 37 -2.48 -14.86 3.26
N SER A 38 -1.63 -14.26 4.08
CA SER A 38 -0.66 -14.94 4.94
C SER A 38 -1.34 -15.81 5.98
N MET A 39 -2.36 -15.27 6.68
CA MET A 39 -3.12 -15.95 7.71
C MET A 39 -3.90 -17.16 7.17
N ILE A 40 -4.55 -17.03 6.00
CA ILE A 40 -5.23 -18.17 5.36
C ILE A 40 -4.21 -19.25 4.98
N ASN A 41 -3.03 -18.87 4.47
CA ASN A 41 -1.98 -19.83 4.13
C ASN A 41 -1.41 -20.52 5.38
N ASP A 42 -1.36 -19.84 6.53
CA ASP A 42 -1.01 -20.48 7.80
C ASP A 42 -2.10 -21.45 8.25
N HIS A 43 -3.37 -21.02 8.23
CA HIS A 43 -4.51 -21.82 8.69
C HIS A 43 -4.62 -23.16 7.96
N TYR A 44 -4.42 -23.17 6.64
CA TYR A 44 -4.43 -24.39 5.83
C TYR A 44 -3.06 -25.07 5.68
N ASN A 45 -2.08 -24.68 6.51
CA ASN A 45 -0.72 -25.23 6.52
C ASN A 45 -0.02 -25.19 5.14
N CYS A 46 -0.35 -24.20 4.32
CA CYS A 46 0.23 -24.02 2.98
C CYS A 46 1.71 -23.61 3.07
N LYS A 47 2.10 -22.81 4.07
CA LYS A 47 3.49 -22.35 4.20
C LYS A 47 4.48 -23.48 4.53
N ALA A 48 4.00 -24.61 5.06
CA ALA A 48 4.82 -25.79 5.34
C ALA A 48 5.03 -26.71 4.13
N LYS A 49 4.33 -26.49 3.01
CA LYS A 49 4.43 -27.35 1.81
C LYS A 49 5.79 -27.26 1.12
N CYS A 50 6.52 -26.18 1.34
CA CYS A 50 7.78 -25.91 0.70
C CYS A 50 8.97 -26.26 1.61
N PRO A 51 9.92 -27.13 1.17
CA PRO A 51 11.07 -27.50 1.99
C PRO A 51 11.98 -26.31 2.28
N LYS A 52 12.23 -26.01 3.56
CA LYS A 52 13.00 -24.82 3.98
C LYS A 52 14.41 -24.72 3.36
N ALA A 53 15.03 -25.87 3.06
CA ALA A 53 16.40 -25.94 2.52
C ALA A 53 16.51 -25.51 1.06
N SER A 54 15.54 -25.88 0.22
CA SER A 54 15.58 -25.64 -1.23
C SER A 54 14.63 -24.54 -1.71
N SER A 55 13.79 -24.00 -0.83
CA SER A 55 12.83 -22.94 -1.17
C SER A 55 13.48 -21.56 -1.21
N ALA A 56 12.84 -20.68 -1.97
CA ALA A 56 13.19 -19.27 -2.07
C ALA A 56 13.31 -18.60 -0.69
N LYS A 57 14.34 -17.77 -0.53
CA LYS A 57 14.55 -16.93 0.65
C LYS A 57 13.83 -15.61 0.44
N CYS A 58 12.56 -15.58 0.82
CA CYS A 58 11.71 -14.41 0.65
C CYS A 58 12.14 -13.24 1.52
N GLN A 59 12.12 -12.04 0.94
CA GLN A 59 12.45 -10.77 1.58
C GLN A 59 11.18 -10.00 1.97
N ASN A 60 11.36 -8.93 2.74
CA ASN A 60 10.30 -7.99 3.14
C ASN A 60 9.08 -8.66 3.82
N GLY A 61 9.27 -9.84 4.41
CA GLY A 61 8.21 -10.60 5.09
C GLY A 61 7.33 -11.46 4.16
N GLY A 62 7.72 -11.65 2.89
CA GLY A 62 7.09 -12.63 2.01
C GLY A 62 7.28 -14.08 2.48
N PHE A 63 6.53 -15.01 1.88
CA PHE A 63 6.66 -16.45 2.15
C PHE A 63 6.65 -17.30 0.88
N PRO A 64 7.28 -18.49 0.86
CA PRO A 64 7.35 -19.31 -0.35
C PRO A 64 5.97 -19.67 -0.90
N HIS A 65 5.83 -19.60 -2.22
CA HIS A 65 4.58 -19.94 -2.89
C HIS A 65 4.32 -21.45 -2.78
N PRO A 66 3.19 -21.91 -2.21
CA PRO A 66 2.97 -23.31 -1.85
C PRO A 66 2.88 -24.28 -3.02
N ARG A 67 2.75 -23.77 -4.25
CA ARG A 67 2.75 -24.55 -5.51
C ARG A 67 4.02 -24.34 -6.35
N LYS A 68 4.90 -23.42 -5.95
CA LYS A 68 6.10 -23.02 -6.70
C LYS A 68 7.16 -22.48 -5.73
N CYS A 69 7.80 -23.40 -5.02
CA CYS A 69 8.67 -23.06 -3.89
C CYS A 69 9.93 -22.24 -4.25
N SER A 70 10.24 -22.08 -5.54
CA SER A 70 11.29 -21.20 -6.05
C SER A 70 10.90 -19.72 -6.10
N GLU A 71 9.65 -19.38 -5.77
CA GLU A 71 9.12 -18.02 -5.78
C GLU A 71 8.35 -17.72 -4.49
N CYS A 72 8.14 -16.44 -4.23
CA CYS A 72 7.51 -15.93 -3.02
C CYS A 72 6.15 -15.27 -3.30
N ILE A 73 5.24 -15.40 -2.34
CA ILE A 73 4.07 -14.53 -2.23
C ILE A 73 4.52 -13.28 -1.46
N CYS A 74 4.36 -12.12 -2.08
CA CYS A 74 4.92 -10.87 -1.60
C CYS A 74 3.87 -9.95 -0.96
N PRO A 75 4.28 -9.13 0.04
CA PRO A 75 3.46 -8.02 0.50
C PRO A 75 3.18 -6.99 -0.59
N SER A 76 2.07 -6.26 -0.46
CA SER A 76 1.72 -5.18 -1.38
C SER A 76 2.86 -4.15 -1.47
N GLY A 77 3.17 -3.74 -2.69
CA GLY A 77 4.31 -2.86 -2.99
C GLY A 77 5.65 -3.60 -3.20
N TYR A 78 5.68 -4.93 -3.09
CA TYR A 78 6.87 -5.77 -3.34
C TYR A 78 6.56 -6.89 -4.34
N GLY A 79 7.56 -7.28 -5.11
CA GLY A 79 7.46 -8.28 -6.17
C GLY A 79 8.80 -8.92 -6.52
N GLY A 80 8.85 -9.60 -7.67
CA GLY A 80 9.96 -10.47 -8.03
C GLY A 80 9.89 -11.83 -7.32
N ALA A 81 10.76 -12.76 -7.74
CA ALA A 81 10.77 -14.12 -7.19
C ALA A 81 11.01 -14.15 -5.68
N LEU A 82 11.75 -13.17 -5.14
CA LEU A 82 12.14 -13.10 -3.73
C LEU A 82 11.49 -11.95 -2.97
N CYS A 83 10.53 -11.22 -3.55
CA CYS A 83 9.93 -10.01 -2.95
C CYS A 83 10.92 -8.85 -2.71
N ASP A 84 12.04 -8.84 -3.42
CA ASP A 84 13.13 -7.86 -3.33
C ASP A 84 13.11 -6.82 -4.45
N GLN A 85 12.08 -6.88 -5.32
CA GLN A 85 11.91 -5.99 -6.46
C GLN A 85 10.61 -5.19 -6.34
N ARG A 86 10.55 -4.07 -7.05
CA ARG A 86 9.29 -3.34 -7.24
C ARG A 86 8.36 -4.19 -8.11
N PRO A 87 7.04 -4.25 -7.81
CA PRO A 87 6.09 -4.97 -8.65
C PRO A 87 6.18 -4.54 -10.13
N THR A 88 6.03 -5.51 -11.03
CA THR A 88 5.95 -5.27 -12.47
C THR A 88 4.73 -4.41 -12.82
N GLY A 89 4.79 -3.70 -13.94
CA GLY A 89 3.75 -2.76 -14.38
C GLY A 89 4.21 -1.32 -14.20
N CYS A 90 3.24 -0.40 -14.09
CA CYS A 90 3.56 1.02 -14.03
C CYS A 90 4.19 1.43 -12.68
N GLY A 91 4.79 2.61 -12.69
CA GLY A 91 5.48 3.21 -11.56
C GLY A 91 7.00 3.13 -11.69
N GLN A 92 7.70 3.72 -10.73
CA GLN A 92 9.14 3.97 -10.82
C GLN A 92 9.85 3.87 -9.48
N THR A 93 11.16 3.61 -9.53
CA THR A 93 12.03 3.72 -8.36
C THR A 93 12.69 5.10 -8.37
N LEU A 94 12.41 5.90 -7.35
CA LEU A 94 12.86 7.27 -7.17
C LEU A 94 13.90 7.33 -6.06
N LYS A 95 14.93 8.15 -6.24
CA LYS A 95 15.93 8.43 -5.20
C LYS A 95 15.56 9.74 -4.50
N ALA A 96 15.37 9.66 -3.19
CA ALA A 96 15.15 10.83 -2.35
C ALA A 96 16.46 11.60 -2.13
N LYS A 97 16.36 12.91 -2.05
CA LYS A 97 17.41 13.86 -1.69
C LYS A 97 16.95 14.66 -0.47
N GLU A 98 17.87 15.41 0.13
CA GLU A 98 17.52 16.36 1.20
C GLU A 98 16.66 17.52 0.67
N SER A 99 16.85 17.87 -0.61
CA SER A 99 16.00 18.83 -1.31
C SER A 99 14.61 18.24 -1.59
N LYS A 100 13.58 19.08 -1.44
CA LYS A 100 12.19 18.79 -1.78
C LYS A 100 12.04 18.26 -3.22
N GLN A 101 11.35 17.14 -3.38
CA GLN A 101 11.00 16.52 -4.65
C GLN A 101 9.49 16.20 -4.72
N PHE A 102 8.99 15.90 -5.92
CA PHE A 102 7.59 15.56 -6.14
C PHE A 102 7.44 14.26 -6.93
N LEU A 103 6.43 13.48 -6.56
CA LEU A 103 5.88 12.37 -7.33
C LEU A 103 4.48 12.79 -7.78
N ILE A 104 4.26 12.80 -9.10
CA ILE A 104 2.95 13.05 -9.70
C ILE A 104 2.54 11.74 -10.37
N ASP A 105 1.43 11.17 -9.92
CA ASP A 105 0.88 9.94 -10.47
C ASP A 105 -0.58 10.17 -10.87
N LYS A 106 -0.98 9.66 -12.04
CA LYS A 106 -2.32 9.82 -12.58
C LYS A 106 -2.82 8.47 -13.05
N LEU A 107 -3.84 7.95 -12.36
CA LEU A 107 -4.32 6.58 -12.52
C LEU A 107 -5.85 6.53 -12.57
N GLY A 108 -6.40 5.58 -13.32
CA GLY A 108 -7.83 5.34 -13.41
C GLY A 108 -8.33 5.35 -14.84
N PHE A 109 -9.65 5.32 -14.99
CA PHE A 109 -10.32 5.08 -16.25
C PHE A 109 -11.05 6.33 -16.78
N PRO A 110 -11.27 6.44 -18.10
CA PRO A 110 -12.03 7.54 -18.67
C PRO A 110 -13.49 7.59 -18.20
N SER A 111 -14.12 6.42 -18.00
CA SER A 111 -15.51 6.31 -17.56
C SER A 111 -15.82 4.96 -16.90
N GLY A 112 -16.87 4.95 -16.09
CA GLY A 112 -17.38 3.75 -15.40
C GLY A 112 -16.59 3.35 -14.15
N VAL A 113 -17.14 2.38 -13.42
CA VAL A 113 -16.46 1.66 -12.34
C VAL A 113 -16.13 0.26 -12.85
N ARG A 114 -14.92 -0.21 -12.55
CA ARG A 114 -14.44 -1.57 -12.87
C ARG A 114 -14.51 -2.45 -11.64
N ASP A 115 -14.54 -3.77 -11.84
CA ASP A 115 -14.47 -4.74 -10.74
C ASP A 115 -13.04 -4.82 -10.20
N GLU A 116 -12.05 -4.78 -11.09
CA GLU A 116 -10.63 -4.82 -10.75
C GLU A 116 -10.04 -3.42 -10.55
N PHE A 117 -9.12 -3.31 -9.59
CA PHE A 117 -8.29 -2.13 -9.42
C PHE A 117 -7.10 -2.16 -10.36
N MET A 118 -6.82 -1.03 -11.00
CA MET A 118 -5.48 -0.73 -11.49
C MET A 118 -4.59 -0.38 -10.29
N PHE A 119 -3.33 -0.78 -10.37
CA PHE A 119 -2.31 -0.43 -9.39
C PHE A 119 -1.08 0.16 -10.09
N CYS A 120 -0.51 1.23 -9.53
CA CYS A 120 0.80 1.74 -9.90
C CYS A 120 1.71 1.71 -8.68
N ASN A 121 2.85 1.04 -8.81
CA ASN A 121 3.75 0.79 -7.68
C ASN A 121 5.02 1.60 -7.87
N HIS A 122 5.26 2.56 -6.99
CA HIS A 122 6.49 3.34 -6.94
C HIS A 122 7.28 3.00 -5.69
N TRP A 123 8.61 3.09 -5.75
CA TRP A 123 9.48 3.06 -4.59
C TRP A 123 10.18 4.40 -4.45
N ILE A 124 10.16 4.98 -3.25
CA ILE A 124 11.03 6.10 -2.91
C ILE A 124 12.12 5.55 -1.99
N GLU A 125 13.37 5.71 -2.39
CA GLU A 125 14.52 5.14 -1.69
C GLU A 125 15.51 6.24 -1.26
N ALA A 126 16.00 6.11 -0.04
CA ALA A 126 17.06 6.91 0.53
C ALA A 126 18.29 6.02 0.80
N PRO A 127 19.48 6.61 1.03
CA PRO A 127 20.62 5.88 1.55
C PRO A 127 20.26 5.13 2.84
N GLU A 128 20.98 4.04 3.11
CA GLU A 128 20.76 3.24 4.32
C GLU A 128 20.93 4.09 5.59
N GLY A 129 20.08 3.84 6.59
CA GLY A 129 20.04 4.61 7.84
C GLY A 129 19.32 5.96 7.76
N LYS A 130 18.91 6.42 6.56
CA LYS A 130 18.10 7.64 6.40
C LYS A 130 16.61 7.34 6.39
N LYS A 131 15.81 8.33 6.80
CA LYS A 131 14.35 8.28 6.72
C LYS A 131 13.85 9.19 5.61
N ILE A 132 12.61 8.97 5.20
CA ILE A 132 11.95 9.71 4.14
C ILE A 132 10.69 10.33 4.72
N GLU A 133 10.58 11.65 4.61
CA GLU A 133 9.34 12.36 4.85
C GLU A 133 8.52 12.38 3.55
N ILE A 134 7.26 11.97 3.63
CA ILE A 134 6.27 12.03 2.56
C ILE A 134 5.16 12.97 3.03
N LYS A 135 4.83 13.96 2.20
CA LYS A 135 3.70 14.86 2.42
C LYS A 135 2.71 14.75 1.26
N ILE A 136 1.42 14.65 1.58
CA ILE A 136 0.37 14.71 0.57
C ILE A 136 0.19 16.15 0.14
N ASN A 137 0.60 16.48 -1.09
CA ASN A 137 0.44 17.83 -1.63
C ASN A 137 -0.96 18.05 -2.21
N SER A 138 -1.48 17.06 -2.95
CA SER A 138 -2.88 17.06 -3.40
C SER A 138 -3.36 15.68 -3.86
N ILE A 139 -4.67 15.47 -3.75
CA ILE A 139 -5.43 14.41 -4.42
C ILE A 139 -6.51 15.14 -5.23
N SER A 140 -6.59 14.91 -6.54
CA SER A 140 -7.39 15.77 -7.45
C SER A 140 -8.88 15.79 -7.13
N HIS A 141 -9.42 14.65 -6.73
CA HIS A 141 -10.78 14.47 -6.24
C HIS A 141 -10.80 13.27 -5.30
N GLY A 142 -11.76 13.25 -4.38
CA GLY A 142 -11.80 12.24 -3.34
C GLY A 142 -12.83 11.14 -3.57
N TYR A 143 -12.53 9.94 -3.10
CA TYR A 143 -13.45 8.84 -2.89
C TYR A 143 -13.55 8.56 -1.39
N ALA A 144 -13.96 9.59 -0.62
CA ALA A 144 -14.02 9.58 0.83
C ALA A 144 -15.11 8.63 1.38
N HIS A 145 -14.86 7.35 1.18
CA HIS A 145 -15.63 6.22 1.67
C HIS A 145 -14.66 5.31 2.41
N ASP A 146 -15.14 4.71 3.50
CA ASP A 146 -14.41 3.70 4.26
C ASP A 146 -13.68 2.73 3.32
N GLY A 147 -12.36 2.63 3.49
CA GLY A 147 -11.54 1.67 2.75
C GLY A 147 -11.05 2.17 1.39
N CYS A 148 -11.33 3.43 1.04
CA CYS A 148 -10.99 4.06 -0.23
C CYS A 148 -11.42 3.21 -1.44
N ILE A 149 -12.67 2.75 -1.46
CA ILE A 149 -13.12 1.65 -2.34
C ILE A 149 -13.08 1.92 -3.85
N LEU A 150 -12.85 3.17 -4.30
CA LEU A 150 -12.81 3.52 -5.73
C LEU A 150 -11.42 3.96 -6.22
N GLY A 151 -10.59 4.50 -5.33
CA GLY A 151 -9.23 4.91 -5.67
C GLY A 151 -8.56 5.71 -4.57
N GLY A 152 -7.24 5.80 -4.61
CA GLY A 152 -6.42 6.51 -3.66
C GLY A 152 -4.96 6.11 -3.72
N VAL A 153 -4.23 6.39 -2.64
CA VAL A 153 -2.85 5.99 -2.45
C VAL A 153 -2.68 5.25 -1.13
N GLU A 154 -1.97 4.13 -1.17
CA GLU A 154 -1.42 3.46 0.00
C GLU A 154 0.06 3.83 0.16
N ILE A 155 0.43 4.35 1.33
CA ILE A 155 1.79 4.80 1.66
C ILE A 155 2.32 3.92 2.80
N LYS A 156 3.39 3.16 2.53
CA LYS A 156 3.96 2.19 3.49
C LYS A 156 5.20 2.75 4.21
N THR A 157 4.97 3.46 5.31
CA THR A 157 6.02 4.04 6.15
C THR A 157 6.32 3.24 7.43
N SER A 158 5.54 2.20 7.75
CA SER A 158 5.74 1.32 8.91
C SER A 158 7.04 0.53 8.83
N GLU A 159 7.57 0.09 9.97
CA GLU A 159 8.71 -0.84 10.03
C GLU A 159 8.31 -2.22 9.46
N ASP A 160 7.18 -2.75 9.92
CA ASP A 160 6.61 -3.98 9.37
C ASP A 160 5.99 -3.73 8.00
N GLN A 161 6.68 -4.18 6.97
CA GLN A 161 6.29 -4.07 5.56
C GLN A 161 5.23 -5.10 5.14
N THR A 162 4.86 -6.05 5.99
CA THR A 162 3.77 -7.00 5.71
C THR A 162 2.40 -6.36 5.87
N ARG A 163 2.30 -5.32 6.71
CA ARG A 163 1.05 -4.59 6.99
C ARG A 163 0.63 -3.72 5.81
N THR A 164 -0.68 -3.59 5.60
CA THR A 164 -1.24 -2.55 4.74
C THR A 164 -0.76 -1.17 5.21
N GLY A 165 -0.39 -0.32 4.26
CA GLY A 165 0.01 1.07 4.54
C GLY A 165 -1.18 1.97 4.91
N TYR A 166 -0.89 3.23 5.20
CA TYR A 166 -1.93 4.24 5.36
C TYR A 166 -2.57 4.52 4.01
N ARG A 167 -3.90 4.52 3.94
CA ARG A 167 -4.63 4.82 2.71
C ARG A 167 -5.27 6.20 2.79
N PHE A 168 -5.09 6.96 1.72
CA PHE A 168 -5.64 8.30 1.56
C PHE A 168 -6.33 8.40 0.21
N CYS A 169 -7.50 9.01 0.22
CA CYS A 169 -8.37 9.09 -0.94
C CYS A 169 -9.26 10.31 -0.92
N SER A 170 -9.00 11.30 -0.06
CA SER A 170 -9.78 12.52 0.06
C SER A 170 -8.93 13.76 -0.21
N GLN A 171 -9.56 14.82 -0.73
CA GLN A 171 -8.92 16.13 -0.80
C GLN A 171 -8.54 16.67 0.59
N ASN A 172 -9.26 16.25 1.63
CA ASN A 172 -9.01 16.63 3.01
C ASN A 172 -7.72 16.01 3.58
N ASP A 173 -7.17 14.99 2.93
CA ASP A 173 -5.91 14.35 3.33
C ASP A 173 -4.68 15.23 3.00
N ARG A 174 -4.89 16.34 2.29
CA ARG A 174 -3.85 17.33 1.97
C ARG A 174 -3.13 17.78 3.24
N ASN A 175 -1.82 17.96 3.11
CA ASN A 175 -0.89 18.30 4.19
C ASN A 175 -0.67 17.20 5.24
N THR A 176 -1.23 16.00 5.06
CA THR A 176 -0.79 14.85 5.88
C THR A 176 0.69 14.58 5.63
N VAL A 177 1.45 14.46 6.73
CA VAL A 177 2.89 14.18 6.72
C VAL A 177 3.14 12.83 7.37
N LEU A 178 3.96 12.00 6.73
CA LEU A 178 4.40 10.70 7.19
C LEU A 178 5.91 10.63 7.14
N VAL A 179 6.53 10.06 8.17
CA VAL A 179 7.97 9.78 8.18
C VAL A 179 8.15 8.26 8.19
N SER A 180 9.00 7.77 7.30
CA SER A 180 9.29 6.34 7.18
C SER A 180 10.12 5.81 8.35
N ALA A 181 9.88 4.54 8.70
CA ALA A 181 10.72 3.81 9.64
C ALA A 181 12.03 3.32 8.98
N SER A 182 12.00 3.07 7.67
CA SER A 182 13.12 2.56 6.87
C SER A 182 13.51 3.54 5.76
N ASN A 183 14.57 3.22 5.02
CA ASN A 183 15.05 3.98 3.87
C ASN A 183 14.32 3.66 2.56
N ARG A 184 13.25 2.87 2.57
CA ARG A 184 12.43 2.56 1.39
C ARG A 184 10.95 2.71 1.72
N VAL A 185 10.24 3.49 0.91
CA VAL A 185 8.79 3.67 1.02
C VAL A 185 8.12 3.21 -0.27
N PRO A 186 7.40 2.08 -0.24
CA PRO A 186 6.45 1.76 -1.30
C PRO A 186 5.27 2.74 -1.29
N ILE A 187 5.00 3.32 -2.46
CA ILE A 187 3.82 4.14 -2.76
C ILE A 187 3.00 3.36 -3.78
N ILE A 188 1.77 3.01 -3.41
CA ILE A 188 0.89 2.20 -4.25
C ILE A 188 -0.33 3.05 -4.55
N THR A 189 -0.40 3.63 -5.73
CA THR A 189 -1.64 4.26 -6.20
C THR A 189 -2.55 3.19 -6.76
N PHE A 190 -3.85 3.31 -6.49
CA PHE A 190 -4.83 2.36 -6.96
C PHE A 190 -6.11 3.07 -7.38
N ASN A 191 -6.77 2.55 -8.40
CA ASN A 191 -7.99 3.16 -8.93
C ASN A 191 -8.81 2.15 -9.74
N ARG A 192 -10.13 2.15 -9.58
CA ARG A 192 -11.10 1.36 -10.37
C ARG A 192 -12.25 2.20 -10.93
N SER A 193 -12.11 3.52 -10.95
CA SER A 193 -13.14 4.47 -11.35
C SER A 193 -12.53 5.60 -12.20
N GLY A 194 -13.11 6.79 -12.17
CA GLY A 194 -12.62 7.97 -12.87
C GLY A 194 -11.16 8.28 -12.54
N GLN A 195 -10.45 8.76 -13.55
CA GLN A 195 -9.03 9.12 -13.43
C GLN A 195 -8.77 10.12 -12.29
N GLN A 196 -7.87 9.75 -11.38
CA GLN A 196 -7.47 10.54 -10.22
C GLN A 196 -5.98 10.86 -10.32
N GLN A 197 -5.59 12.07 -9.92
CA GLN A 197 -4.19 12.49 -9.84
C GLN A 197 -3.79 12.67 -8.38
N ILE A 198 -2.64 12.12 -8.02
CA ILE A 198 -2.05 12.17 -6.69
C ILE A 198 -0.69 12.84 -6.81
N ILE A 199 -0.49 13.91 -6.03
CA ILE A 199 0.79 14.61 -5.93
C ILE A 199 1.31 14.42 -4.52
N LEU A 200 2.45 13.75 -4.41
CA LEU A 200 3.20 13.61 -3.18
C LEU A 200 4.46 14.46 -3.25
N GLU A 201 4.78 15.09 -2.13
CA GLU A 201 6.06 15.73 -1.87
C GLU A 201 6.90 14.77 -1.02
N TYR A 202 8.20 14.67 -1.31
CA TYR A 202 9.11 13.83 -0.54
C TYR A 202 10.52 14.41 -0.41
N LYS A 203 11.20 14.07 0.68
CA LYS A 203 12.61 14.39 0.95
C LYS A 203 13.20 13.45 2.01
N ILE A 204 14.52 13.42 2.11
CA ILE A 204 15.23 12.77 3.22
C ILE A 204 15.09 13.60 4.49
N VAL A 205 14.96 12.91 5.64
CA VAL A 205 15.03 13.47 7.00
C VAL A 205 15.93 12.65 7.92
#